data_AF-A0A9D4S1H0-F1
#
_entry.id   AF-A0A9D4S1H0-F1
#
_cell.length_a   1.000
_cell.length_b   1.000
_cell.length_c   1.000
_cell.angle_alpha   90.00
_cell.angle_beta   90.00
_cell.angle_gamma   90.00
#
_symmetry.space_group_name_H-M   'P 1'
#
loop_
_entity.id
_entity.type
_entity.pdbx_description
1 polymer ?
#
loop_
_entity_poly.entity_id
_entity_poly.type
_entity_poly.pdbx_seq_one_letter_code
_entity_poly.pdbx_strand_id
1 'polypeptide(L)'
;MEKLNEMNNAWRKMEINIAITGESGSGKSSFINALRNMKAGDEGAAEIGATETTTEPKAYSFKDSENVKIWDLPGVGTPKFPKETYLEKIDIESYDFIMLVSCSRYKENDKWLANEITRRYQNQIFFSYVPK
;
A
#
# COMPACT_ATOMS: atom_id res chain seq x y z
N MET A 1 31.73 -13.47 -16.93
CA MET A 1 31.35 -12.07 -16.68
C MET A 1 29.87 -11.83 -16.92
N GLU A 2 29.31 -12.24 -18.06
CA GLU A 2 27.88 -12.06 -18.39
C GLU A 2 26.93 -12.76 -17.40
N LYS A 3 27.09 -14.06 -17.12
CA LYS A 3 26.32 -14.77 -16.08
C LYS A 3 26.40 -14.15 -14.68
N LEU A 4 27.54 -13.57 -14.31
CA LEU A 4 27.71 -12.91 -13.01
C LEU A 4 26.93 -11.59 -12.96
N ASN A 5 26.96 -10.82 -14.05
CA ASN A 5 26.16 -9.60 -14.18
C ASN A 5 24.66 -9.91 -14.23
N GLU A 6 24.24 -10.98 -14.90
CA GLU A 6 22.85 -11.43 -14.87
C GLU A 6 22.41 -11.81 -13.45
N MET A 7 23.21 -12.59 -12.73
CA MET A 7 22.90 -12.99 -11.37
C MET A 7 22.86 -11.78 -10.41
N ASN A 8 23.79 -10.83 -10.56
CA ASN A 8 23.82 -9.59 -9.76
C ASN A 8 22.67 -8.63 -10.08
N ASN A 9 22.03 -8.75 -11.26
CA ASN A 9 20.90 -7.91 -11.66
C ASN A 9 19.57 -8.67 -11.71
N ALA A 10 19.54 -9.95 -11.30
CA ALA A 10 18.32 -10.77 -11.34
C ALA A 10 17.20 -10.15 -10.51
N TRP A 11 17.53 -9.57 -9.35
CA TRP A 11 16.59 -8.86 -8.49
C TRP A 11 15.90 -7.68 -9.19
N ARG A 12 16.56 -7.04 -10.17
CA ARG A 12 15.96 -5.93 -10.94
C ARG A 12 14.83 -6.39 -11.85
N LYS A 13 14.73 -7.70 -12.14
CA LYS A 13 13.67 -8.29 -12.97
C LYS A 13 12.53 -8.88 -12.13
N MET A 14 12.67 -8.91 -10.80
CA MET A 14 11.60 -9.42 -9.92
C MET A 14 10.54 -8.35 -9.76
N GLU A 15 9.29 -8.71 -10.04
CA GLU A 15 8.15 -7.85 -9.72
C GLU A 15 7.92 -7.92 -8.20
N ILE A 16 7.75 -6.75 -7.58
CA ILE A 16 7.45 -6.59 -6.16
C ILE A 16 6.20 -5.72 -6.03
N ASN A 17 5.17 -6.25 -5.40
CA ASN A 17 3.88 -5.62 -5.17
C ASN A 17 3.74 -5.27 -3.68
N ILE A 18 3.69 -3.99 -3.37
CA ILE A 18 3.61 -3.49 -2.00
C ILE A 18 2.24 -2.82 -1.79
N ALA A 19 1.38 -3.44 -0.99
CA ALA A 19 0.07 -2.91 -0.63
C ALA A 19 0.16 -1.83 0.47
N ILE A 20 -0.51 -0.69 0.28
CA ILE A 20 -0.71 0.34 1.29
C ILE A 20 -2.19 0.33 1.70
N THR A 21 -2.46 -0.06 2.94
CA THR A 21 -3.83 -0.15 3.48
C THR A 21 -3.96 0.64 4.79
N GLY A 22 -5.20 0.78 5.27
CA GLY A 22 -5.57 1.57 6.43
C GLY A 22 -6.87 2.33 6.20
N GLU A 23 -7.44 2.91 7.25
CA GLU A 23 -8.72 3.63 7.16
C GLU A 23 -8.71 4.78 6.13
N SER A 24 -9.89 5.16 5.66
CA SER A 24 -10.05 6.39 4.88
C SER A 24 -9.56 7.62 5.66
N GLY A 25 -8.89 8.53 4.96
CA GLY A 25 -8.30 9.73 5.58
C GLY A 25 -7.05 9.46 6.44
N SER A 26 -6.48 8.25 6.44
CA SER A 26 -5.26 7.95 7.21
C SER A 26 -3.97 8.51 6.61
N GLY A 27 -4.02 9.10 5.40
CA GLY A 27 -2.86 9.68 4.72
C GLY A 27 -2.13 8.73 3.77
N LYS A 28 -2.74 7.59 3.37
CA LYS A 28 -2.17 6.61 2.43
C LYS A 28 -1.62 7.25 1.16
N SER A 29 -2.43 8.02 0.44
CA SER A 29 -2.03 8.64 -0.83
C SER A 29 -0.91 9.67 -0.63
N SER A 30 -0.91 10.41 0.48
CA SER A 30 0.21 11.28 0.86
C SER A 30 1.50 10.50 1.11
N PHE A 31 1.41 9.36 1.81
CA PHE A 31 2.54 8.48 2.07
C PHE A 31 3.11 7.88 0.78
N ILE A 32 2.25 7.44 -0.15
CA ILE A 32 2.66 6.93 -1.47
C ILE A 32 3.42 8.00 -2.26
N ASN A 33 2.91 9.24 -2.27
CA ASN A 33 3.58 10.34 -2.94
C ASN A 33 4.95 10.64 -2.31
N ALA A 34 5.04 10.63 -0.97
CA ALA A 34 6.30 10.81 -0.28
C ALA A 34 7.31 9.70 -0.61
N LEU A 35 6.89 8.43 -0.62
CA LEU A 35 7.74 7.30 -1.04
C LEU A 35 8.26 7.48 -2.47
N ARG A 36 7.42 8.01 -3.38
CA ARG A 36 7.76 8.23 -4.79
C ARG A 36 8.47 9.58 -5.05
N ASN A 37 8.76 10.36 -4.00
CA ASN A 37 9.33 11.71 -4.09
C ASN A 37 8.49 12.64 -5.01
N MET A 38 7.17 12.55 -4.90
CA MET A 38 6.20 13.36 -5.66
C MET A 38 5.46 14.32 -4.75
N LYS A 39 5.06 15.47 -5.30
CA LYS A 39 4.19 16.43 -4.63
C LYS A 39 2.73 16.19 -5.01
N ALA A 40 1.83 16.62 -4.13
CA ALA A 40 0.41 16.63 -4.44
C ALA A 40 0.15 17.50 -5.68
N GLY A 41 -0.53 16.94 -6.68
CA GLY A 41 -0.83 17.62 -7.94
C GLY A 41 0.20 17.42 -9.05
N ASP A 42 1.34 16.77 -8.78
CA ASP A 42 2.25 16.34 -9.85
C ASP A 42 1.55 15.32 -10.77
N GLU A 43 1.90 15.33 -12.05
CA GLU A 43 1.37 14.34 -13.01
C GLU A 43 1.73 12.92 -12.57
N GLY A 44 0.73 12.06 -12.40
CA GLY A 44 0.90 10.69 -11.91
C GLY A 44 1.05 10.55 -10.39
N ALA A 45 0.88 11.63 -9.61
CA ALA A 45 0.77 11.55 -8.16
C ALA A 45 -0.54 10.84 -7.75
N ALA A 46 -0.52 10.20 -6.59
CA ALA A 46 -1.71 9.68 -5.95
C ALA A 46 -2.62 10.83 -5.50
N GLU A 47 -3.91 10.72 -5.81
CA GLU A 47 -4.90 11.75 -5.49
C GLU A 47 -5.15 11.81 -3.98
N ILE A 48 -5.02 13.01 -3.41
CA ILE A 48 -5.24 13.26 -1.98
C ILE A 48 -6.62 13.89 -1.80
N GLY A 49 -7.44 13.32 -0.92
CA GLY A 49 -8.75 13.87 -0.56
C GLY A 49 -9.15 13.50 0.86
N ALA A 50 -10.07 14.28 1.45
CA ALA A 50 -10.61 14.04 2.79
C ALA A 50 -11.63 12.88 2.83
N THR A 51 -12.25 12.57 1.70
CA THR A 51 -13.16 11.44 1.47
C THR A 51 -12.42 10.29 0.81
N GLU A 52 -13.00 9.08 0.80
CA GLU A 52 -12.44 7.97 0.01
C GLU A 52 -12.34 8.37 -1.47
N THR A 53 -11.12 8.63 -1.92
CA THR A 53 -10.79 8.89 -3.33
C THR A 53 -10.58 7.57 -4.08
N THR A 54 -9.97 6.59 -3.41
CA THR A 54 -9.67 5.26 -3.97
C THR A 54 -10.87 4.33 -3.85
N THR A 55 -11.48 3.99 -5.00
CA THR A 55 -12.62 3.06 -5.07
C THR A 55 -12.25 1.67 -5.58
N GLU A 56 -11.05 1.53 -6.13
CA GLU A 56 -10.44 0.29 -6.59
C GLU A 56 -8.93 0.35 -6.28
N PRO A 57 -8.25 -0.78 -6.01
CA PRO A 57 -6.79 -0.82 -5.85
C PRO A 57 -6.08 -0.16 -7.03
N LYS A 58 -5.15 0.76 -6.76
CA LYS A 58 -4.42 1.49 -7.82
C LYS A 58 -2.91 1.36 -7.63
N ALA A 59 -2.24 0.84 -8.65
CA ALA A 59 -0.79 0.70 -8.68
C ALA A 59 -0.09 2.01 -9.10
N TYR A 60 1.05 2.25 -8.47
CA TYR A 60 1.96 3.34 -8.77
C TYR A 60 3.39 2.82 -8.84
N SER A 61 4.05 2.99 -9.99
CA SER A 61 5.45 2.62 -10.18
C SER A 61 6.40 3.75 -9.80
N PHE A 62 7.65 3.39 -9.50
CA PHE A 62 8.74 4.35 -9.35
C PHE A 62 9.30 4.74 -10.71
N LYS A 63 9.79 5.97 -10.84
CA LYS A 63 10.39 6.48 -12.08
C LYS A 63 11.59 5.65 -12.55
N ASP A 64 12.38 5.15 -11.60
CA ASP A 64 13.61 4.40 -11.86
C ASP A 64 13.43 2.87 -11.77
N SER A 65 12.21 2.39 -11.51
CA SER A 65 11.90 0.96 -11.41
C SER A 65 10.41 0.67 -11.65
N GLU A 66 10.10 0.10 -12.80
CA GLU A 66 8.73 -0.33 -13.15
C GLU A 66 8.32 -1.62 -12.43
N ASN A 67 9.30 -2.44 -12.03
CA ASN A 67 9.06 -3.73 -11.40
C ASN A 67 8.68 -3.62 -9.91
N VAL A 68 8.80 -2.44 -9.30
CA VAL A 68 8.30 -2.20 -7.93
C VAL A 68 7.05 -1.35 -8.01
N LYS A 69 5.91 -1.93 -7.59
CA LYS A 69 4.60 -1.29 -7.60
C LYS A 69 4.14 -1.04 -6.17
N ILE A 70 3.79 0.20 -5.89
CA ILE A 70 3.08 0.58 -4.66
C ILE A 70 1.59 0.66 -4.97
N TRP A 71 0.79 -0.10 -4.24
CA TRP A 71 -0.66 -0.16 -4.43
C TRP A 71 -1.36 0.68 -3.37
N ASP A 72 -2.09 1.70 -3.79
CA ASP A 72 -3.04 2.42 -2.93
C ASP A 72 -4.31 1.59 -2.84
N LEU A 73 -4.59 1.09 -1.63
CA LEU A 73 -5.79 0.29 -1.39
C LEU A 73 -6.92 1.15 -0.83
N PRO A 74 -8.17 0.84 -1.16
CA PRO A 74 -9.34 1.51 -0.58
C PRO A 74 -9.36 1.36 0.95
N GLY A 75 -10.01 2.31 1.63
CA GLY A 75 -10.07 2.32 3.08
C GLY A 75 -10.90 1.17 3.64
N VAL A 76 -10.45 0.55 4.73
CA VAL A 76 -11.22 -0.49 5.41
C VAL A 76 -12.38 0.11 6.23
N GLY A 77 -13.52 -0.56 6.20
CA GLY A 77 -14.68 -0.24 7.04
C GLY A 77 -15.63 0.81 6.44
N THR A 78 -15.55 1.05 5.14
CA THR A 78 -16.46 1.95 4.43
C THR A 78 -17.59 1.16 3.78
N PRO A 79 -18.70 1.82 3.35
CA PRO A 79 -19.83 1.10 2.75
C PRO A 79 -19.44 0.23 1.53
N LYS A 80 -18.43 0.66 0.76
CA LYS A 80 -17.92 -0.11 -0.39
C LYS A 80 -16.95 -1.22 0.02
N PHE A 81 -16.22 -1.00 1.11
CA PHE A 81 -15.17 -1.88 1.62
C PHE A 81 -15.45 -2.28 3.08
N PRO A 82 -16.55 -3.03 3.33
CA PRO A 82 -16.88 -3.50 4.67
C PRO A 82 -15.84 -4.54 5.12
N LYS A 83 -15.55 -4.56 6.42
CA LYS A 83 -14.46 -5.37 7.03
C LYS A 83 -14.57 -6.84 6.63
N GLU A 84 -15.76 -7.38 6.65
CA GLU A 84 -16.06 -8.80 6.48
C GLU A 84 -15.61 -9.35 5.13
N THR A 85 -15.60 -8.50 4.09
CA THR A 85 -15.22 -8.88 2.72
C THR A 85 -13.98 -8.14 2.23
N TYR A 86 -13.33 -7.36 3.10
CA TYR A 86 -12.29 -6.41 2.69
C TYR A 86 -11.10 -7.10 2.03
N LEU A 87 -10.52 -8.10 2.71
CA LEU A 87 -9.31 -8.80 2.25
C LEU A 87 -9.50 -9.51 0.90
N GLU A 88 -10.68 -10.08 0.69
CA GLU A 88 -11.05 -10.74 -0.57
C GLU A 88 -11.25 -9.71 -1.69
N LYS A 89 -11.91 -8.59 -1.40
CA LYS A 89 -12.15 -7.53 -2.39
C LYS A 89 -10.89 -6.85 -2.90
N ILE A 90 -9.86 -6.75 -2.06
CA ILE A 90 -8.57 -6.15 -2.45
C ILE A 90 -7.58 -7.17 -3.01
N ASP A 91 -7.96 -8.45 -3.04
CA ASP A 91 -7.09 -9.58 -3.39
C ASP A 91 -5.75 -9.53 -2.63
N ILE A 92 -5.82 -9.56 -1.30
CA ILE A 92 -4.66 -9.33 -0.41
C ILE A 92 -3.49 -10.31 -0.65
N GLU A 93 -3.74 -11.47 -1.28
CA GLU A 93 -2.72 -12.48 -1.60
C GLU A 93 -1.87 -12.11 -2.82
N SER A 94 -2.28 -11.12 -3.60
CA SER A 94 -1.53 -10.62 -4.76
C SER A 94 -0.32 -9.74 -4.40
N TYR A 95 -0.10 -9.45 -3.12
CA TYR A 95 0.96 -8.55 -2.65
C TYR A 95 2.05 -9.29 -1.86
N ASP A 96 3.31 -8.95 -2.15
CA ASP A 96 4.48 -9.49 -1.46
C ASP A 96 4.61 -8.91 -0.04
N PHE A 97 4.25 -7.63 0.10
CA PHE A 97 4.34 -6.87 1.35
C PHE A 97 3.08 -6.04 1.59
N ILE A 98 2.68 -5.90 2.84
CA ILE A 98 1.50 -5.14 3.24
C ILE A 98 1.91 -4.11 4.30
N MET A 99 1.70 -2.82 4.00
CA MET A 99 1.94 -1.71 4.91
C MET A 99 0.62 -1.12 5.41
N LEU A 100 0.49 -1.05 6.74
CA LEU A 100 -0.68 -0.47 7.40
C LEU A 100 -0.38 0.98 7.82
N VAL A 101 -1.08 1.93 7.22
CA VAL A 101 -0.97 3.37 7.50
C VAL A 101 -2.16 3.83 8.33
N SER A 102 -1.88 4.34 9.54
CA SER A 102 -2.88 4.87 10.46
C SER A 102 -2.55 6.31 10.85
N CYS A 103 -3.58 7.13 11.12
CA CYS A 103 -3.43 8.53 11.48
C CYS A 103 -4.03 8.82 12.87
N SER A 104 -3.29 9.58 13.69
CA SER A 104 -3.65 10.14 15.00
C SER A 104 -3.93 9.15 16.14
N ARG A 105 -4.77 8.13 15.95
CA ARG A 105 -5.14 7.13 16.95
C ARG A 105 -5.33 5.79 16.28
N TYR A 106 -4.74 4.75 16.86
CA TYR A 106 -5.00 3.37 16.47
C TYR A 106 -6.47 3.03 16.73
N LYS A 107 -7.22 2.75 15.67
CA LYS A 107 -8.66 2.49 15.74
C LYS A 107 -8.98 1.01 15.67
N GLU A 108 -10.24 0.67 15.88
CA GLU A 108 -10.71 -0.72 15.85
C GLU A 108 -10.49 -1.37 14.48
N ASN A 109 -10.61 -0.61 13.38
CA ASN A 109 -10.37 -1.16 12.04
C ASN A 109 -8.89 -1.47 11.84
N ASP A 110 -7.99 -0.60 12.32
CA ASP A 110 -6.54 -0.85 12.29
C ASP A 110 -6.19 -2.10 13.10
N LYS A 111 -6.79 -2.26 14.29
CA LYS A 111 -6.60 -3.45 15.13
C LYS A 111 -7.07 -4.72 14.46
N TRP A 112 -8.28 -4.69 13.90
CA TRP A 112 -8.84 -5.81 13.17
C TRP A 112 -7.96 -6.19 11.97
N LEU A 113 -7.55 -5.20 11.19
CA LEU A 113 -6.76 -5.41 9.97
C LEU A 113 -5.35 -5.95 10.30
N ALA A 114 -4.68 -5.39 11.29
CA ALA A 114 -3.39 -5.89 11.75
C ALA A 114 -3.48 -7.34 12.25
N ASN A 115 -4.53 -7.67 13.02
CA ASN A 115 -4.75 -9.04 13.50
C ASN A 115 -5.02 -10.03 12.36
N GLU A 116 -5.91 -9.68 11.42
CA GLU A 116 -6.21 -10.58 10.30
C GLU A 116 -5.01 -10.77 9.38
N ILE A 117 -4.24 -9.70 9.10
CA ILE A 117 -3.02 -9.81 8.30
C ILE A 117 -1.99 -10.70 9.02
N THR A 118 -1.73 -10.47 10.31
CA THR A 118 -0.77 -11.27 11.10
C THR A 118 -1.18 -12.74 11.18
N ARG A 119 -2.49 -13.01 11.28
CA ARG A 119 -3.02 -14.37 11.41
C ARG A 119 -2.93 -15.16 10.11
N ARG A 120 -3.15 -14.49 8.96
CA ARG A 120 -3.26 -15.15 7.66
C ARG A 120 -1.98 -15.08 6.83
N TYR A 121 -1.13 -14.09 7.06
CA TYR A 121 0.04 -13.81 6.22
C TYR A 121 1.31 -13.67 7.07
N GLN A 122 2.39 -14.38 6.66
CA GLN A 122 3.67 -14.38 7.37
C GLN A 122 4.56 -13.16 7.04
N ASN A 123 4.22 -12.39 6.00
CA ASN A 123 5.03 -11.28 5.50
C ASN A 123 4.63 -9.94 6.15
N GLN A 124 5.65 -9.17 6.53
CA GLN A 124 5.70 -8.27 7.69
C GLN A 124 4.83 -6.99 7.60
N ILE A 125 4.32 -6.59 8.77
CA ILE A 125 3.53 -5.37 9.02
C ILE A 125 4.45 -4.26 9.50
N PHE A 126 4.48 -3.12 8.79
CA PHE A 126 5.14 -1.90 9.26
C PHE A 126 4.09 -0.81 9.54
N PHE A 127 4.14 -0.26 10.74
CA PHE A 127 3.33 0.88 11.18
C PHE A 127 4.07 2.17 10.87
N SER A 128 3.47 3.07 10.10
CA SER A 128 3.96 4.44 10.00
C SER A 128 2.96 5.40 10.62
N TYR A 129 3.43 6.09 11.66
CA TYR A 129 2.77 7.21 12.30
C TYR A 129 3.27 8.48 11.62
N VAL A 130 2.37 9.20 10.95
CA VAL A 130 2.66 10.53 10.41
C VAL A 130 2.09 11.56 11.39
N PRO A 131 2.92 12.19 12.25
CA PRO A 131 2.47 13.32 13.05
C PRO A 131 2.07 14.48 12.13
N LYS A 132 1.10 15.27 12.57
CA LYS A 132 0.71 16.53 11.92
C LYS A 132 1.89 17.48 11.80
#